data_AF-A0A1L9R405-F1
#
_entry.id   AF-A0A1L9R405-F1
#
_cell.length_a   1.000
_cell.length_b   1.000
_cell.length_c   1.000
_cell.angle_alpha   90.00
_cell.angle_beta   90.00
_cell.angle_gamma   90.00
#
_symmetry.space_group_name_H-M   'P 1'
#
loop_
_entity.id
_entity.type
_entity.pdbx_description
1 polymer ?
#
loop_
_entity_poly.entity_id
_entity_poly.type
_entity_poly.pdbx_seq_one_letter_code
_entity_poly.pdbx_strand_id
1 'polypeptide(L)'
;MSLYALPNEIISRLPLYIDNIETFTNAASSCRLLRDNFSKARPSTILRLADASAPTFFSPHPHFLVAATARQASDWALGNAERTALLMKSFTGGIDGLYQFCLDHAGLTMDDIRRLHLSRFDIINPLSDKIDKMAGEQWYANEDFWDGGVSEPNTLYTDANRATFQILIYGELFGRGVEAILSPQRGLPFFDIDTRIEYIKYCVPDWLCQKGYPGFPVLQEGPYTSDNSAADQHTLSHIFQCKRWRRMWAAAFKMLSGNEEDERISESFWGEDWRVKVYRDALQCRGLEGMRLVTMPEERIPKECLDEAQRIREQIAMLKNPPESRIVSVRKHMVSLAVDPGQEVYICQIGGRIRFQ
;
A
#
# COMPACT_ATOMS: atom_id res chain seq x y z
N MET A 1 -48.22 -2.28 -9.03
CA MET A 1 -48.07 -1.05 -8.20
C MET A 1 -47.03 -0.16 -8.84
N SER A 2 -47.26 1.16 -8.88
CA SER A 2 -46.27 2.12 -9.38
C SER A 2 -45.16 2.33 -8.35
N LEU A 3 -43.91 2.45 -8.80
CA LEU A 3 -42.77 2.76 -7.92
C LEU A 3 -42.98 4.09 -7.16
N TYR A 4 -43.66 5.06 -7.79
CA TYR A 4 -44.00 6.36 -7.20
C TYR A 4 -45.00 6.27 -6.04
N ALA A 5 -45.69 5.13 -5.89
CA ALA A 5 -46.61 4.91 -4.78
C ALA A 5 -45.92 4.31 -3.55
N LEU A 6 -44.64 3.93 -3.64
CA LEU A 6 -43.90 3.36 -2.52
C LEU A 6 -43.31 4.47 -1.63
N PRO A 7 -43.28 4.29 -0.30
CA PRO A 7 -42.56 5.19 0.60
C PRO A 7 -41.05 5.22 0.31
N ASN A 8 -40.40 6.37 0.55
CA ASN A 8 -38.95 6.54 0.36
C ASN A 8 -38.13 5.55 1.20
N GLU A 9 -38.64 5.15 2.37
CA GLU A 9 -38.01 4.17 3.26
C GLU A 9 -37.91 2.78 2.63
N ILE A 10 -38.83 2.45 1.72
CA ILE A 10 -38.79 1.20 0.95
C ILE A 10 -37.86 1.36 -0.25
N ILE A 11 -37.95 2.48 -0.97
CA ILE A 11 -37.13 2.75 -2.17
C ILE A 11 -35.64 2.83 -1.81
N SER A 12 -35.30 3.44 -0.69
CA SER A 12 -33.91 3.53 -0.19
C SER A 12 -33.28 2.19 0.20
N ARG A 13 -34.09 1.12 0.33
CA ARG A 13 -33.58 -0.25 0.54
C ARG A 13 -33.29 -1.02 -0.75
N LEU A 14 -33.77 -0.54 -1.90
CA LEU A 14 -33.55 -1.19 -3.19
C LEU A 14 -32.07 -1.45 -3.52
N PRO A 15 -31.10 -0.58 -3.18
CA PRO A 15 -29.68 -0.86 -3.41
C PRO A 15 -29.16 -2.18 -2.81
N LEU A 16 -29.81 -2.70 -1.77
CA LEU A 16 -29.45 -4.00 -1.16
C LEU A 16 -29.75 -5.18 -2.07
N TYR A 17 -30.66 -5.02 -3.02
CA TYR A 17 -31.13 -6.07 -3.94
C TYR A 17 -30.61 -5.88 -5.37
N ILE A 18 -29.77 -4.87 -5.59
CA ILE A 18 -29.07 -4.68 -6.86
C ILE A 18 -27.85 -5.59 -6.89
N ASP A 19 -27.59 -6.16 -8.06
CA ASP A 19 -26.52 -7.11 -8.31
C ASP A 19 -25.14 -6.46 -8.26
N ASN A 20 -24.96 -5.33 -8.95
CA ASN A 20 -23.64 -4.73 -9.16
C ASN A 20 -23.67 -3.18 -9.27
N ILE A 21 -22.49 -2.56 -9.28
CA ILE A 21 -22.38 -1.08 -9.25
C ILE A 21 -22.84 -0.40 -10.54
N GLU A 22 -22.76 -1.09 -11.67
CA GLU A 22 -23.19 -0.59 -12.96
C GLU A 22 -24.73 -0.49 -13.01
N THR A 23 -25.42 -1.58 -12.66
CA THR A 23 -26.89 -1.60 -12.51
C THR A 23 -27.36 -0.55 -11.52
N PHE A 24 -26.64 -0.39 -10.40
CA PHE A 24 -26.94 0.67 -9.41
C PHE A 24 -26.87 2.06 -10.03
N THR A 25 -25.82 2.34 -10.79
CA THR A 25 -25.60 3.65 -11.44
C THR A 25 -26.65 3.93 -12.53
N ASN A 26 -26.97 2.91 -13.33
CA ASN A 26 -28.00 2.99 -14.37
C ASN A 26 -29.39 3.24 -13.75
N ALA A 27 -29.73 2.52 -12.70
CA ALA A 27 -30.99 2.71 -11.97
C ALA A 27 -31.07 4.10 -11.32
N ALA A 28 -30.01 4.57 -10.66
CA ALA A 28 -29.95 5.90 -10.08
C ALA A 28 -30.09 7.02 -11.14
N SER A 29 -29.65 6.77 -12.38
CA SER A 29 -29.69 7.74 -13.47
C SER A 29 -31.04 7.77 -14.20
N SER A 30 -31.93 6.80 -13.95
CA SER A 30 -33.20 6.68 -14.67
C SER A 30 -34.26 7.71 -14.25
N CYS A 31 -34.31 8.11 -12.98
CA CYS A 31 -35.24 9.13 -12.50
C CYS A 31 -34.76 9.80 -11.20
N ARG A 32 -35.31 10.99 -10.91
CA ARG A 32 -34.94 11.77 -9.70
C ARG A 32 -35.25 11.02 -8.40
N LEU A 33 -36.38 10.31 -8.33
CA LEU A 33 -36.78 9.56 -7.13
C LEU A 33 -35.74 8.49 -6.76
N LEU A 34 -35.24 7.73 -7.74
CA LEU A 34 -34.20 6.72 -7.51
C LEU A 34 -32.86 7.40 -7.20
N ARG A 35 -32.49 8.44 -7.94
CA ARG A 35 -31.27 9.21 -7.69
C ARG A 35 -31.17 9.69 -6.23
N ASP A 36 -32.23 10.29 -5.73
CA ASP A 36 -32.28 10.91 -4.39
C ASP A 36 -32.31 9.87 -3.26
N ASN A 37 -32.88 8.69 -3.53
CA ASN A 37 -32.88 7.59 -2.55
C ASN A 37 -31.59 6.78 -2.59
N PHE A 38 -30.99 6.58 -3.77
CA PHE A 38 -29.76 5.79 -3.93
C PHE A 38 -28.53 6.54 -3.47
N SER A 39 -28.53 7.88 -3.54
CA SER A 39 -27.46 8.71 -2.96
C SER A 39 -27.27 8.51 -1.45
N LYS A 40 -28.27 7.93 -0.77
CA LYS A 40 -28.25 7.60 0.66
C LYS A 40 -27.84 6.15 0.95
N ALA A 41 -27.44 5.39 -0.07
CA ALA A 41 -26.96 4.03 0.10
C ALA A 41 -25.78 3.99 1.08
N ARG A 42 -25.76 2.97 1.95
CA ARG A 42 -24.71 2.83 2.96
C ARG A 42 -23.38 2.51 2.29
N PRO A 43 -22.24 2.97 2.85
CA PRO A 43 -20.93 2.68 2.27
C PRO A 43 -20.63 1.19 2.07
N SER A 44 -21.08 0.32 2.98
CA SER A 44 -20.96 -1.14 2.83
C SER A 44 -21.79 -1.70 1.67
N THR A 45 -22.92 -1.07 1.33
CA THR A 45 -23.73 -1.46 0.17
C THR A 45 -23.00 -1.13 -1.13
N ILE A 46 -22.39 0.05 -1.21
CA ILE A 46 -21.60 0.46 -2.38
C ILE A 46 -20.35 -0.42 -2.53
N LEU A 47 -19.65 -0.75 -1.43
CA LEU A 47 -18.52 -1.67 -1.48
C LEU A 47 -18.92 -3.06 -1.96
N ARG A 48 -20.03 -3.63 -1.48
CA ARG A 48 -20.59 -4.90 -1.99
C ARG A 48 -20.89 -4.85 -3.49
N LEU A 49 -21.48 -3.74 -3.96
CA LEU A 49 -21.78 -3.56 -5.39
C LEU A 49 -20.50 -3.43 -6.21
N ALA A 50 -19.46 -2.81 -5.67
CA ALA A 50 -18.13 -2.71 -6.29
C ALA A 50 -17.43 -4.09 -6.35
N ASP A 51 -17.46 -4.86 -5.26
CA ASP A 51 -16.99 -6.25 -5.17
C ASP A 51 -17.63 -7.13 -6.27
N ALA A 52 -18.96 -7.05 -6.40
CA ALA A 52 -19.69 -7.78 -7.44
C ALA A 52 -19.28 -7.41 -8.88
N SER A 53 -18.56 -6.30 -9.07
CA SER A 53 -18.04 -5.85 -10.37
C SER A 53 -16.50 -5.84 -10.42
N ALA A 54 -15.83 -6.38 -9.40
CA ALA A 54 -14.40 -6.19 -9.17
C ALA A 54 -13.50 -6.74 -10.27
N PRO A 55 -13.75 -7.94 -10.84
CA PRO A 55 -12.91 -8.46 -11.91
C PRO A 55 -12.81 -7.54 -13.14
N THR A 56 -13.86 -6.77 -13.41
CA THR A 56 -13.97 -5.92 -14.62
C THR A 56 -13.54 -4.47 -14.37
N PHE A 57 -14.05 -3.84 -13.30
CA PHE A 57 -13.84 -2.40 -13.07
C PHE A 57 -12.80 -2.08 -11.99
N PHE A 58 -12.48 -3.05 -11.14
CA PHE A 58 -11.58 -2.87 -10.00
C PHE A 58 -10.37 -3.80 -10.10
N SER A 59 -9.81 -3.91 -11.30
CA SER A 59 -8.59 -4.68 -11.57
C SER A 59 -7.32 -3.88 -11.23
N PRO A 60 -6.24 -4.54 -10.79
CA PRO A 60 -6.13 -5.97 -10.49
C PRO A 60 -6.89 -6.32 -9.21
N HIS A 61 -7.77 -7.31 -9.30
CA HIS A 61 -8.52 -7.83 -8.16
C HIS A 61 -7.68 -8.86 -7.40
N PRO A 62 -7.72 -8.90 -6.05
CA PRO A 62 -8.46 -8.02 -5.14
C PRO A 62 -7.73 -6.72 -4.76
N HIS A 63 -6.45 -6.60 -5.13
CA HIS A 63 -5.53 -5.54 -4.72
C HIS A 63 -6.09 -4.11 -4.83
N PHE A 64 -6.81 -3.79 -5.91
CA PHE A 64 -7.36 -2.45 -6.10
C PHE A 64 -8.35 -2.07 -4.99
N LEU A 65 -9.30 -2.95 -4.69
CA LEU A 65 -10.30 -2.69 -3.66
C LEU A 65 -9.66 -2.71 -2.27
N VAL A 66 -8.70 -3.61 -2.02
CA VAL A 66 -7.93 -3.60 -0.77
C VAL A 66 -7.23 -2.26 -0.57
N ALA A 67 -6.53 -1.73 -1.58
CA ALA A 67 -5.87 -0.43 -1.48
C ALA A 67 -6.86 0.71 -1.22
N ALA A 68 -8.06 0.63 -1.79
CA ALA A 68 -9.11 1.63 -1.58
C ALA A 68 -9.67 1.64 -0.14
N THR A 69 -9.72 0.49 0.53
CA THR A 69 -10.38 0.32 1.83
C THR A 69 -9.43 0.07 3.00
N ALA A 70 -8.17 -0.25 2.74
CA ALA A 70 -7.16 -0.63 3.73
C ALA A 70 -7.06 0.37 4.89
N ARG A 71 -7.10 1.68 4.61
CA ARG A 71 -7.06 2.70 5.67
C ARG A 71 -8.24 2.63 6.62
N GLN A 72 -9.45 2.41 6.10
CA GLN A 72 -10.64 2.27 6.94
C GLN A 72 -10.58 1.00 7.78
N ALA A 73 -10.10 -0.10 7.19
CA ALA A 73 -9.90 -1.38 7.88
C ALA A 73 -8.84 -1.26 9.00
N SER A 74 -7.74 -0.56 8.72
CA SER A 74 -6.73 -0.18 9.70
C SER A 74 -7.32 0.67 10.81
N ASP A 75 -7.99 1.77 10.49
CA ASP A 75 -8.58 2.70 11.47
C ASP A 75 -9.62 1.99 12.37
N TRP A 76 -10.32 0.99 11.86
CA TRP A 76 -11.24 0.16 12.64
C TRP A 76 -10.53 -0.75 13.66
N ALA A 77 -9.38 -1.32 13.27
CA ALA A 77 -8.61 -2.26 14.09
C ALA A 77 -7.68 -1.56 15.10
N LEU A 78 -7.14 -0.41 14.73
CA LEU A 78 -6.11 0.31 15.45
C LEU A 78 -6.55 0.71 16.86
N GLY A 79 -5.67 0.51 17.85
CA GLY A 79 -5.93 0.85 19.25
C GLY A 79 -6.84 -0.13 20.00
N ASN A 80 -7.25 -1.25 19.37
CA ASN A 80 -7.99 -2.33 20.01
C ASN A 80 -7.30 -3.68 19.79
N ALA A 81 -6.89 -4.35 20.86
CA ALA A 81 -6.11 -5.58 20.81
C ALA A 81 -6.88 -6.74 20.15
N GLU A 82 -8.17 -6.91 20.44
CA GLU A 82 -9.00 -7.97 19.84
C GLU A 82 -9.17 -7.75 18.34
N ARG A 83 -9.42 -6.51 17.92
CA ARG A 83 -9.57 -6.17 16.50
C ARG A 83 -8.26 -6.25 15.73
N THR A 84 -7.15 -5.86 16.38
CA THR A 84 -5.80 -6.05 15.82
C THR A 84 -5.50 -7.52 15.61
N ALA A 85 -5.86 -8.38 16.58
CA ALA A 85 -5.71 -9.83 16.43
C ALA A 85 -6.58 -10.40 15.28
N LEU A 86 -7.79 -9.87 15.07
CA LEU A 86 -8.63 -10.25 13.92
C LEU A 86 -8.00 -9.82 12.58
N LEU A 87 -7.46 -8.60 12.50
CA LEU A 87 -6.73 -8.13 11.32
C LEU A 87 -5.51 -9.01 11.05
N MET A 88 -4.67 -9.28 12.06
CA MET A 88 -3.51 -10.17 11.93
C MET A 88 -3.90 -11.56 11.45
N LYS A 89 -4.97 -12.14 12.02
CA LYS A 89 -5.49 -13.43 11.57
C LYS A 89 -5.94 -13.39 10.11
N SER A 90 -6.53 -12.29 9.65
CA SER A 90 -6.93 -12.17 8.24
C SER A 90 -5.73 -12.19 7.29
N PHE A 91 -4.57 -11.69 7.72
CA PHE A 91 -3.36 -11.71 6.89
C PHE A 91 -2.95 -13.13 6.54
N THR A 92 -3.17 -14.14 7.38
CA THR A 92 -2.75 -15.53 7.07
C THR A 92 -3.41 -16.10 5.81
N GLY A 93 -4.57 -15.57 5.43
CA GLY A 93 -5.23 -15.85 4.14
C GLY A 93 -4.63 -15.13 2.94
N GLY A 94 -3.52 -14.41 3.12
CA GLY A 94 -2.88 -13.58 2.10
C GLY A 94 -3.70 -12.35 1.74
N ILE A 95 -3.57 -11.90 0.49
CA ILE A 95 -4.31 -10.74 0.00
C ILE A 95 -5.83 -10.99 -0.02
N ASP A 96 -6.27 -12.22 -0.29
CA ASP A 96 -7.70 -12.58 -0.29
C ASP A 96 -8.29 -12.55 1.13
N GLY A 97 -7.53 -13.00 2.13
CA GLY A 97 -7.93 -12.89 3.54
C GLY A 97 -8.08 -11.44 3.98
N LEU A 98 -7.12 -10.58 3.61
CA LEU A 98 -7.22 -9.14 3.86
C LEU A 98 -8.37 -8.48 3.09
N TYR A 99 -8.65 -8.96 1.88
CA TYR A 99 -9.77 -8.50 1.08
C TYR A 99 -11.11 -8.78 1.77
N GLN A 100 -11.32 -10.00 2.25
CA GLN A 100 -12.53 -10.34 3.00
C GLN A 100 -12.66 -9.48 4.26
N PHE A 101 -11.57 -9.28 5.00
CA PHE A 101 -11.57 -8.38 6.16
C PHE A 101 -11.98 -6.94 5.80
N CYS A 102 -11.53 -6.43 4.65
CA CYS A 102 -11.94 -5.13 4.15
C CYS A 102 -13.43 -5.08 3.81
N LEU A 103 -14.00 -6.13 3.21
CA LEU A 103 -15.44 -6.19 2.92
C LEU A 103 -16.29 -6.16 4.20
N ASP A 104 -15.80 -6.78 5.28
CA ASP A 104 -16.52 -6.89 6.55
C ASP A 104 -16.45 -5.60 7.40
N HIS A 105 -15.38 -4.81 7.25
CA HIS A 105 -15.06 -3.71 8.17
C HIS A 105 -14.88 -2.32 7.52
N ALA A 106 -14.98 -2.21 6.20
CA ALA A 106 -14.88 -0.94 5.48
C ALA A 106 -16.14 -0.61 4.66
N GLY A 107 -16.11 0.53 3.98
CA GLY A 107 -17.12 0.90 3.00
C GLY A 107 -16.57 1.85 1.94
N LEU A 108 -17.34 2.05 0.88
CA LEU A 108 -17.02 3.01 -0.18
C LEU A 108 -18.20 3.95 -0.40
N THR A 109 -17.93 5.19 -0.75
CA THR A 109 -18.95 6.08 -1.30
C THR A 109 -18.81 6.16 -2.82
N MET A 110 -19.82 6.70 -3.51
CA MET A 110 -19.68 6.98 -4.95
C MET A 110 -18.59 8.04 -5.22
N ASP A 111 -18.35 8.94 -4.27
CA ASP A 111 -17.26 9.91 -4.38
C ASP A 111 -15.89 9.25 -4.21
N ASP A 112 -15.78 8.23 -3.35
CA ASP A 112 -14.57 7.39 -3.29
C ASP A 112 -14.32 6.68 -4.61
N ILE A 113 -15.34 6.08 -5.23
CA ILE A 113 -15.19 5.40 -6.53
C ILE A 113 -14.69 6.39 -7.59
N ARG A 114 -15.25 7.60 -7.66
CA ARG A 114 -14.79 8.66 -8.58
C ARG A 114 -13.35 9.06 -8.30
N ARG A 115 -13.01 9.30 -7.03
CA ARG A 115 -11.64 9.65 -6.60
C ARG A 115 -10.65 8.56 -6.98
N LEU A 116 -10.98 7.29 -6.72
CA LEU A 116 -10.14 6.14 -7.04
C LEU A 116 -9.94 5.95 -8.55
N HIS A 117 -11.00 6.19 -9.34
CA HIS A 117 -10.89 6.20 -10.80
C HIS A 117 -9.89 7.27 -11.27
N LEU A 118 -9.96 8.49 -10.74
CA LEU A 118 -8.99 9.54 -11.08
C LEU A 118 -7.57 9.17 -10.65
N SER A 119 -7.41 8.62 -9.45
CA SER A 119 -6.12 8.14 -8.93
C SER A 119 -5.47 7.09 -9.82
N ARG A 120 -6.23 6.33 -10.65
CA ARG A 120 -5.63 5.41 -11.64
C ARG A 120 -4.69 6.14 -12.59
N PHE A 121 -5.14 7.27 -13.13
CA PHE A 121 -4.40 8.00 -14.15
C PHE A 121 -3.33 8.90 -13.57
N ASP A 122 -3.60 9.48 -12.39
CA ASP A 122 -2.69 10.45 -11.79
C ASP A 122 -1.60 9.83 -10.92
N ILE A 123 -1.85 8.63 -10.36
CA ILE A 123 -0.98 8.04 -9.32
C ILE A 123 -0.62 6.60 -9.65
N ILE A 124 -1.62 5.71 -9.77
CA ILE A 124 -1.39 4.25 -9.82
C ILE A 124 -0.68 3.84 -11.11
N ASN A 125 -1.19 4.24 -12.27
CA ASN A 125 -0.58 3.87 -13.55
C ASN A 125 0.82 4.50 -13.72
N PRO A 126 1.03 5.80 -13.41
CA PRO A 126 2.38 6.38 -13.42
C PRO A 126 3.34 5.70 -12.43
N LEU A 127 2.87 5.29 -11.25
CA LEU A 127 3.70 4.57 -10.28
C LEU A 127 4.06 3.17 -10.80
N SER A 128 3.09 2.46 -11.38
CA SER A 128 3.29 1.17 -12.01
C SER A 128 4.30 1.24 -13.15
N ASP A 129 4.19 2.24 -14.04
CA ASP A 129 5.16 2.48 -15.11
C ASP A 129 6.58 2.76 -14.57
N LYS A 130 6.70 3.52 -13.48
CA LYS A 130 8.00 3.75 -12.83
C LYS A 130 8.58 2.45 -12.26
N ILE A 131 7.76 1.62 -11.63
CA ILE A 131 8.18 0.31 -11.08
C ILE A 131 8.55 -0.66 -12.20
N ASP A 132 7.81 -0.67 -13.30
CA ASP A 132 8.07 -1.49 -14.48
C ASP A 132 9.46 -1.20 -15.05
N LYS A 133 9.87 0.08 -15.05
CA LYS A 133 11.22 0.55 -15.41
C LYS A 133 12.30 0.29 -14.34
N MET A 134 11.97 -0.36 -13.23
CA MET A 134 12.91 -0.73 -12.15
C MET A 134 13.07 -2.25 -12.00
N ALA A 135 11.99 -3.01 -12.25
CA ALA A 135 11.94 -4.45 -11.97
C ALA A 135 10.92 -5.24 -12.83
N GLY A 136 10.27 -4.60 -13.81
CA GLY A 136 9.25 -5.23 -14.64
C GLY A 136 9.69 -5.47 -16.09
N GLU A 137 8.74 -5.74 -16.98
CA GLU A 137 8.97 -6.07 -18.39
C GLU A 137 9.74 -4.98 -19.13
N GLN A 138 9.39 -3.70 -18.91
CA GLN A 138 10.12 -2.58 -19.53
C GLN A 138 11.58 -2.51 -19.09
N TRP A 139 11.90 -2.95 -17.86
CA TRP A 139 13.28 -3.00 -17.39
C TRP A 139 14.10 -4.02 -18.17
N TYR A 140 13.58 -5.23 -18.39
CA TYR A 140 14.26 -6.27 -19.18
C TYR A 140 14.41 -5.94 -20.66
N ALA A 141 13.50 -5.13 -21.20
CA ALA A 141 13.52 -4.77 -22.61
C ALA A 141 14.63 -3.78 -22.99
N ASN A 142 15.44 -3.28 -22.04
CA ASN A 142 16.56 -2.39 -22.36
C ASN A 142 17.65 -3.13 -23.17
N GLU A 143 18.15 -2.48 -24.22
CA GLU A 143 19.29 -2.97 -24.99
C GLU A 143 20.53 -3.16 -24.09
N ASP A 144 21.33 -4.17 -24.38
CA ASP A 144 22.55 -4.49 -23.64
C ASP A 144 22.33 -4.62 -22.12
N PHE A 145 21.16 -5.13 -21.69
CA PHE A 145 20.78 -5.22 -20.27
C PHE A 145 21.88 -5.88 -19.39
N TRP A 146 22.47 -6.97 -19.86
CA TRP A 146 23.56 -7.66 -19.14
C TRP A 146 24.94 -7.07 -19.42
N ASP A 147 25.07 -6.24 -20.45
CA ASP A 147 26.33 -5.74 -21.00
C ASP A 147 26.54 -4.24 -20.71
N GLY A 148 25.88 -3.71 -19.67
CA GLY A 148 26.08 -2.34 -19.18
C GLY A 148 25.06 -1.31 -19.69
N GLY A 149 24.05 -1.72 -20.44
CA GLY A 149 22.92 -0.88 -20.87
C GLY A 149 22.04 -0.39 -19.71
N VAL A 150 22.15 -1.03 -18.54
CA VAL A 150 21.45 -0.62 -17.31
C VAL A 150 22.40 -0.51 -16.10
N SER A 151 22.04 0.35 -15.16
CA SER A 151 22.87 0.64 -13.98
C SER A 151 22.89 -0.44 -12.90
N GLU A 152 21.84 -1.27 -12.83
CA GLU A 152 21.60 -2.23 -11.74
C GLU A 152 20.88 -3.48 -12.31
N PRO A 153 21.51 -4.25 -13.23
CA PRO A 153 20.88 -5.43 -13.81
C PRO A 153 20.61 -6.47 -12.72
N ASN A 154 19.41 -7.04 -12.73
CA ASN A 154 18.99 -8.06 -11.77
C ASN A 154 17.95 -8.98 -12.41
N THR A 155 17.99 -10.28 -12.13
CA THR A 155 17.02 -11.28 -12.61
C THR A 155 15.76 -11.29 -11.72
N LEU A 156 15.06 -10.16 -11.62
CA LEU A 156 13.75 -10.04 -10.97
C LEU A 156 12.66 -9.78 -12.01
N TYR A 157 11.75 -10.72 -12.28
CA TYR A 157 10.57 -10.44 -13.11
C TYR A 157 9.38 -10.18 -12.18
N THR A 158 8.85 -8.95 -12.22
CA THR A 158 7.69 -8.58 -11.39
C THR A 158 6.50 -8.14 -12.21
N ASP A 159 5.31 -8.45 -11.70
CA ASP A 159 4.10 -7.74 -12.08
C ASP A 159 4.13 -6.35 -11.41
N ALA A 160 4.43 -5.33 -12.21
CA ALA A 160 4.55 -3.95 -11.72
C ALA A 160 3.26 -3.42 -11.09
N ASN A 161 2.08 -3.87 -11.56
CA ASN A 161 0.81 -3.50 -10.95
C ASN A 161 0.70 -4.13 -9.56
N ARG A 162 0.99 -5.42 -9.43
CA ARG A 162 0.98 -6.10 -8.13
C ARG A 162 1.91 -5.41 -7.12
N ALA A 163 3.15 -5.13 -7.51
CA ALA A 163 4.11 -4.43 -6.66
C ALA A 163 3.61 -3.03 -6.27
N THR A 164 3.02 -2.29 -7.21
CA THR A 164 2.39 -0.98 -6.97
C THR A 164 1.34 -1.06 -5.86
N PHE A 165 0.42 -2.02 -5.96
CA PHE A 165 -0.62 -2.17 -4.94
C PHE A 165 -0.07 -2.65 -3.60
N GLN A 166 0.93 -3.53 -3.56
CA GLN A 166 1.53 -3.95 -2.30
C GLN A 166 2.15 -2.78 -1.53
N ILE A 167 2.80 -1.84 -2.24
CA ILE A 167 3.35 -0.61 -1.65
C ILE A 167 2.21 0.29 -1.14
N LEU A 168 1.17 0.49 -1.95
CA LEU A 168 0.02 1.32 -1.59
C LEU A 168 -0.73 0.75 -0.38
N ILE A 169 -1.05 -0.54 -0.39
CA ILE A 169 -1.78 -1.23 0.69
C ILE A 169 -0.99 -1.14 2.00
N TYR A 170 0.32 -1.38 1.96
CA TYR A 170 1.16 -1.25 3.14
C TYR A 170 1.08 0.18 3.72
N GLY A 171 1.17 1.20 2.86
CA GLY A 171 1.03 2.59 3.31
C GLY A 171 -0.35 2.91 3.88
N GLU A 172 -1.42 2.48 3.21
CA GLU A 172 -2.79 2.69 3.69
C GLU A 172 -3.07 1.97 5.03
N LEU A 173 -2.47 0.80 5.27
CA LEU A 173 -2.59 0.07 6.53
C LEU A 173 -1.77 0.67 7.68
N PHE A 174 -0.50 1.01 7.44
CA PHE A 174 0.44 1.30 8.52
C PHE A 174 0.82 2.79 8.63
N GLY A 175 0.37 3.62 7.70
CA GLY A 175 0.67 5.05 7.65
C GLY A 175 0.31 5.84 8.91
N ARG A 176 -0.71 5.41 9.67
CA ARG A 176 -1.06 6.02 10.98
C ARG A 176 0.09 5.96 11.99
N GLY A 177 0.95 4.95 11.89
CA GLY A 177 2.12 4.81 12.76
C GLY A 177 3.13 5.94 12.59
N VAL A 178 3.20 6.56 11.42
CA VAL A 178 4.09 7.71 11.17
C VAL A 178 3.79 8.84 12.16
N GLU A 179 2.52 9.25 12.27
CA GLU A 179 2.14 10.37 13.15
C GLU A 179 2.40 10.04 14.63
N ALA A 180 2.15 8.79 15.03
CA ALA A 180 2.42 8.33 16.40
C ALA A 180 3.91 8.42 16.76
N ILE A 181 4.80 8.04 15.85
CA ILE A 181 6.25 8.08 16.05
C ILE A 181 6.80 9.50 16.00
N LEU A 182 6.28 10.34 15.09
CA LEU A 182 6.73 11.73 14.95
C LEU A 182 6.18 12.66 16.04
N SER A 183 5.12 12.26 16.74
CA SER A 183 4.49 13.03 17.82
C SER A 183 4.26 12.18 19.08
N PRO A 184 5.32 11.66 19.73
CA PRO A 184 5.19 10.70 20.83
C PRO A 184 4.45 11.26 22.05
N GLN A 185 4.45 12.59 22.24
CA GLN A 185 3.74 13.25 23.34
C GLN A 185 2.21 13.10 23.24
N ARG A 186 1.67 12.79 22.06
CA ARG A 186 0.23 12.62 21.83
C ARG A 186 -0.28 11.23 22.20
N GLY A 187 0.62 10.25 22.42
CA GLY A 187 0.24 8.89 22.78
C GLY A 187 -0.70 8.22 21.77
N LEU A 188 -0.53 8.51 20.47
CA LEU A 188 -1.38 7.95 19.42
C LEU A 188 -1.11 6.44 19.27
N PRO A 189 -2.14 5.63 19.00
CA PRO A 189 -1.96 4.20 18.75
C PRO A 189 -1.25 3.98 17.41
N PHE A 190 -0.46 2.90 17.33
CA PHE A 190 0.15 2.41 16.10
C PHE A 190 0.26 0.89 16.16
N PHE A 191 0.33 0.24 15.00
CA PHE A 191 0.59 -1.20 14.93
C PHE A 191 2.06 -1.50 15.25
N ASP A 192 2.27 -2.50 16.09
CA ASP A 192 3.62 -2.95 16.45
C ASP A 192 4.34 -3.64 15.29
N ILE A 193 5.61 -3.97 15.51
CA ILE A 193 6.44 -4.66 14.53
C ILE A 193 5.81 -6.00 14.14
N ASP A 194 5.31 -6.78 15.11
CA ASP A 194 4.78 -8.11 14.86
C ASP A 194 3.58 -8.07 13.91
N THR A 195 2.68 -7.09 14.07
CA THR A 195 1.55 -6.89 13.16
C THR A 195 1.99 -6.61 11.73
N ARG A 196 3.00 -5.75 11.53
CA ARG A 196 3.50 -5.40 10.19
C ARG A 196 4.23 -6.56 9.54
N ILE A 197 5.03 -7.27 10.32
CA ILE A 197 5.72 -8.47 9.86
C ILE A 197 4.72 -9.57 9.47
N GLU A 198 3.61 -9.71 10.19
CA GLU A 198 2.56 -10.67 9.81
C GLU A 198 1.92 -10.32 8.46
N TYR A 199 1.68 -9.03 8.18
CA TYR A 199 1.28 -8.59 6.84
C TYR A 199 2.33 -8.95 5.78
N ILE A 200 3.61 -8.62 6.01
CA ILE A 200 4.68 -8.91 5.06
C ILE A 200 4.76 -10.41 4.76
N LYS A 201 4.65 -11.27 5.77
CA LYS A 201 4.68 -12.73 5.59
C LYS A 201 3.67 -13.22 4.57
N TYR A 202 2.42 -12.78 4.64
CA TYR A 202 1.34 -13.44 3.90
C TYR A 202 0.73 -12.57 2.80
N CYS A 203 0.65 -11.25 2.98
CA CYS A 203 0.11 -10.36 1.95
C CYS A 203 1.17 -9.96 0.91
N VAL A 204 2.44 -10.18 1.21
CA VAL A 204 3.57 -10.02 0.27
C VAL A 204 4.34 -11.35 0.24
N PRO A 205 3.81 -12.40 -0.40
CA PRO A 205 4.41 -13.72 -0.32
C PRO A 205 5.76 -13.81 -1.04
N ASP A 206 6.68 -14.57 -0.45
CA ASP A 206 7.99 -14.86 -1.04
C ASP A 206 8.36 -16.33 -0.87
N TRP A 207 8.88 -16.96 -1.90
CA TRP A 207 9.33 -18.36 -1.86
C TRP A 207 10.40 -18.61 -0.79
N LEU A 208 11.20 -17.60 -0.44
CA LEU A 208 12.17 -17.69 0.66
C LEU A 208 11.48 -17.78 2.03
N CYS A 209 10.27 -17.24 2.18
CA CYS A 209 9.51 -17.30 3.41
C CYS A 209 8.78 -18.62 3.62
N GLN A 210 8.53 -19.43 2.56
CA GLN A 210 7.64 -20.60 2.63
C GLN A 210 8.02 -21.58 3.75
N LYS A 211 9.33 -21.76 4.02
CA LYS A 211 9.80 -22.70 5.06
C LYS A 211 9.89 -22.09 6.47
N GLY A 212 9.73 -20.77 6.58
CA GLY A 212 10.03 -20.02 7.79
C GLY A 212 11.45 -20.26 8.32
N TYR A 213 11.74 -19.73 9.51
CA TYR A 213 12.94 -20.07 10.28
C TYR A 213 12.74 -19.71 11.77
N PRO A 214 13.61 -20.16 12.69
CA PRO A 214 13.44 -19.84 14.11
C PRO A 214 13.33 -18.33 14.37
N GLY A 215 12.26 -17.91 15.05
CA GLY A 215 11.94 -16.50 15.28
C GLY A 215 11.29 -15.77 14.10
N PHE A 216 10.94 -16.50 13.03
CA PHE A 216 10.09 -16.07 11.92
C PHE A 216 9.26 -17.27 11.41
N PRO A 217 8.28 -17.74 12.21
CA PRO A 217 7.43 -18.85 11.79
C PRO A 217 6.45 -18.38 10.71
N VAL A 218 6.21 -19.26 9.74
CA VAL A 218 5.24 -19.10 8.65
C VAL A 218 4.41 -20.39 8.58
N LEU A 219 3.09 -20.25 8.55
CA LEU A 219 2.15 -21.36 8.43
C LEU A 219 1.97 -21.75 6.95
N GLN A 220 1.74 -23.04 6.69
CA GLN A 220 1.40 -23.55 5.34
C GLN A 220 -0.07 -23.28 5.02
N GLU A 221 -0.44 -22.00 4.99
CA GLU A 221 -1.80 -21.52 4.74
C GLU A 221 -1.78 -20.34 3.75
N GLY A 222 -2.95 -20.00 3.22
CA GLY A 222 -3.13 -18.92 2.25
C GLY A 222 -2.15 -19.04 1.06
N PRO A 223 -1.26 -18.04 0.85
CA PRO A 223 -0.34 -18.02 -0.30
C PRO A 223 0.71 -19.14 -0.29
N TYR A 224 0.92 -19.83 0.83
CA TYR A 224 1.91 -20.90 0.97
C TYR A 224 1.32 -22.31 0.86
N THR A 225 0.05 -22.43 0.47
CA THR A 225 -0.60 -23.74 0.24
C THR A 225 -0.10 -24.46 -1.01
N SER A 226 0.60 -23.77 -1.91
CA SER A 226 1.18 -24.34 -3.12
C SER A 226 2.67 -23.98 -3.24
N ASP A 227 3.44 -24.85 -3.91
CA ASP A 227 4.89 -24.65 -4.11
C ASP A 227 5.24 -23.55 -5.13
N ASN A 228 4.24 -22.87 -5.69
CA ASN A 228 4.43 -21.79 -6.66
C ASN A 228 4.33 -20.41 -6.00
N SER A 229 5.14 -20.21 -4.97
CA SER A 229 5.16 -18.96 -4.20
C SER A 229 5.82 -17.84 -5.02
N ALA A 230 5.22 -16.65 -4.98
CA ALA A 230 5.74 -15.47 -5.66
C ALA A 230 7.11 -15.05 -5.11
N ALA A 231 7.80 -14.11 -5.75
CA ALA A 231 9.05 -13.50 -5.28
C ALA A 231 8.84 -12.03 -4.91
N ASP A 232 7.69 -11.72 -4.30
CA ASP A 232 7.23 -10.34 -4.13
C ASP A 232 8.12 -9.57 -3.16
N GLN A 233 8.53 -10.19 -2.04
CA GLN A 233 9.41 -9.50 -1.09
C GLN A 233 10.78 -9.25 -1.72
N HIS A 234 11.32 -10.23 -2.45
CA HIS A 234 12.58 -10.07 -3.16
C HIS A 234 12.52 -8.91 -4.15
N THR A 235 11.43 -8.82 -4.90
CA THR A 235 11.19 -7.69 -5.81
C THR A 235 11.07 -6.37 -5.06
N LEU A 236 10.20 -6.27 -4.05
CA LEU A 236 9.99 -5.01 -3.32
C LEU A 236 11.29 -4.55 -2.63
N SER A 237 12.10 -5.49 -2.14
CA SER A 237 13.39 -5.19 -1.55
C SER A 237 14.32 -4.52 -2.57
N HIS A 238 14.40 -5.04 -3.79
CA HIS A 238 15.14 -4.40 -4.88
C HIS A 238 14.56 -3.04 -5.25
N ILE A 239 13.24 -2.92 -5.41
CA ILE A 239 12.58 -1.65 -5.73
C ILE A 239 12.94 -0.60 -4.69
N PHE A 240 12.76 -0.87 -3.40
CA PHE A 240 13.04 0.11 -2.34
C PHE A 240 14.51 0.50 -2.21
N GLN A 241 15.44 -0.37 -2.61
CA GLN A 241 16.88 -0.14 -2.47
C GLN A 241 17.55 0.46 -3.72
N CYS A 242 16.98 0.24 -4.90
CA CYS A 242 17.58 0.65 -6.16
C CYS A 242 17.76 2.18 -6.26
N LYS A 243 18.74 2.62 -7.06
CA LYS A 243 19.01 4.04 -7.26
C LYS A 243 17.84 4.77 -7.90
N ARG A 244 17.08 4.11 -8.77
CA ARG A 244 15.91 4.72 -9.46
C ARG A 244 14.82 5.13 -8.47
N TRP A 245 14.46 4.27 -7.53
CA TRP A 245 13.49 4.59 -6.48
C TRP A 245 13.96 5.75 -5.59
N ARG A 246 15.23 5.71 -5.18
CA ARG A 246 15.82 6.76 -4.33
C ARG A 246 15.91 8.10 -5.05
N ARG A 247 16.30 8.13 -6.34
CA ARG A 247 16.32 9.36 -7.17
C ARG A 247 14.93 9.96 -7.34
N MET A 248 13.92 9.12 -7.53
CA MET A 248 12.53 9.58 -7.64
C MET A 248 12.10 10.34 -6.38
N TRP A 249 12.42 9.81 -5.19
CA TRP A 249 12.13 10.50 -3.94
C TRP A 249 13.01 11.73 -3.69
N ALA A 250 14.29 11.67 -4.07
CA ALA A 250 15.19 12.81 -3.96
C ALA A 250 14.72 14.01 -4.82
N ALA A 251 14.20 13.74 -6.02
CA ALA A 251 13.55 14.76 -6.86
C ALA A 251 12.33 15.37 -6.16
N ALA A 252 11.48 14.57 -5.52
CA ALA A 252 10.35 15.06 -4.74
C ALA A 252 10.80 15.88 -3.51
N PHE A 253 11.92 15.52 -2.87
CA PHE A 253 12.47 16.28 -1.75
C PHE A 253 12.99 17.65 -2.18
N LYS A 254 13.71 17.71 -3.31
CA LYS A 254 14.15 18.97 -3.92
C LYS A 254 12.97 19.85 -4.32
N MET A 255 11.92 19.27 -4.90
CA MET A 255 10.68 19.99 -5.21
C MET A 255 10.07 20.61 -3.94
N LEU A 256 10.00 19.87 -2.84
CA LEU A 256 9.40 20.34 -1.59
C LEU A 256 10.22 21.43 -0.87
N SER A 257 11.55 21.39 -0.96
CA SER A 257 12.42 22.34 -0.23
C SER A 257 12.98 23.48 -1.08
N GLY A 258 13.01 23.31 -2.40
CA GLY A 258 13.79 24.15 -3.30
C GLY A 258 15.32 23.99 -3.15
N ASN A 259 15.81 22.99 -2.40
CA ASN A 259 17.23 22.80 -2.14
C ASN A 259 17.83 21.69 -3.01
N GLU A 260 18.84 22.06 -3.81
CA GLU A 260 19.61 21.16 -4.67
C GLU A 260 20.31 20.02 -3.90
N GLU A 261 20.67 20.23 -2.63
CA GLU A 261 21.31 19.20 -1.81
C GLU A 261 20.38 18.01 -1.54
N ASP A 262 19.06 18.21 -1.54
CA ASP A 262 18.08 17.14 -1.31
C ASP A 262 17.93 16.19 -2.50
N GLU A 263 18.43 16.56 -3.68
CA GLU A 263 18.47 15.67 -4.84
C GLU A 263 19.64 14.66 -4.76
N ARG A 264 20.60 14.88 -3.86
CA ARG A 264 21.75 13.98 -3.68
C ARG A 264 21.32 12.67 -3.02
N ILE A 265 21.62 11.57 -3.68
CA ILE A 265 21.43 10.21 -3.13
C ILE A 265 22.77 9.63 -2.68
N SER A 266 22.76 8.90 -1.56
CA SER A 266 23.92 8.11 -1.12
C SER A 266 24.27 7.03 -2.16
N GLU A 267 25.53 6.64 -2.27
CA GLU A 267 25.93 5.53 -3.15
C GLU A 267 25.29 4.21 -2.73
N SER A 268 25.21 3.98 -1.41
CA SER A 268 24.64 2.77 -0.81
C SER A 268 23.33 3.07 -0.10
N PHE A 269 22.34 2.20 -0.24
CA PHE A 269 21.09 2.26 0.53
C PHE A 269 21.35 2.25 2.04
N TRP A 270 22.30 1.43 2.50
CA TRP A 270 22.65 1.30 3.93
C TRP A 270 23.46 2.47 4.48
N GLY A 271 23.98 3.34 3.62
CA GLY A 271 24.72 4.55 3.97
C GLY A 271 23.88 5.83 3.87
N GLU A 272 22.56 5.71 3.72
CA GLU A 272 21.65 6.85 3.70
C GLU A 272 21.49 7.45 5.10
N ASP A 273 21.40 8.78 5.19
CA ASP A 273 21.08 9.46 6.45
C ASP A 273 19.71 9.01 6.97
N TRP A 274 19.64 8.67 8.25
CA TRP A 274 18.42 8.08 8.82
C TRP A 274 17.23 9.04 8.75
N ARG A 275 17.42 10.37 8.75
CA ARG A 275 16.30 11.31 8.60
C ARG A 275 15.79 11.31 7.18
N VAL A 276 16.67 11.24 6.19
CA VAL A 276 16.29 11.10 4.78
C VAL A 276 15.49 9.82 4.57
N LYS A 277 15.96 8.71 5.15
CA LYS A 277 15.25 7.43 5.15
C LYS A 277 13.87 7.54 5.80
N VAL A 278 13.80 8.00 7.05
CA VAL A 278 12.52 8.15 7.79
C VAL A 278 11.57 9.09 7.05
N TYR A 279 12.09 10.14 6.41
CA TYR A 279 11.26 11.07 5.63
C TYR A 279 10.66 10.40 4.40
N ARG A 280 11.47 9.66 3.63
CA ARG A 280 10.96 8.86 2.51
C ARG A 280 9.90 7.89 2.99
N ASP A 281 10.21 7.09 3.99
CA ASP A 281 9.34 6.02 4.45
C ASP A 281 8.02 6.58 5.02
N ALA A 282 8.09 7.72 5.72
CA ALA A 282 6.93 8.46 6.19
C ALA A 282 6.01 8.92 5.06
N LEU A 283 6.56 9.56 4.01
CA LEU A 283 5.77 10.01 2.86
C LEU A 283 5.23 8.84 2.04
N GLN A 284 6.04 7.81 1.81
CA GLN A 284 5.65 6.60 1.11
C GLN A 284 4.47 5.91 1.82
N CYS A 285 4.51 5.86 3.14
CA CYS A 285 3.45 5.25 3.95
C CYS A 285 2.20 6.12 4.08
N ARG A 286 2.11 7.28 3.42
CA ARG A 286 0.84 8.00 3.29
C ARG A 286 -0.08 7.40 2.23
N GLY A 287 0.33 6.32 1.57
CA GLY A 287 -0.46 5.60 0.58
C GLY A 287 -0.66 6.44 -0.69
N LEU A 288 -1.88 6.49 -1.23
CA LEU A 288 -2.18 7.22 -2.47
C LEU A 288 -1.77 8.69 -2.38
N GLU A 289 -2.04 9.36 -1.26
CA GLU A 289 -1.70 10.78 -1.09
C GLU A 289 -0.19 11.04 -1.12
N GLY A 290 0.60 10.15 -0.51
CA GLY A 290 2.05 10.25 -0.52
C GLY A 290 2.66 10.05 -1.90
N MET A 291 2.11 9.10 -2.66
CA MET A 291 2.61 8.78 -4.00
C MET A 291 2.38 9.88 -5.03
N ARG A 292 1.49 10.84 -4.76
CA ARG A 292 1.31 12.04 -5.62
C ARG A 292 2.61 12.79 -5.81
N LEU A 293 3.44 12.86 -4.77
CA LEU A 293 4.71 13.59 -4.76
C LEU A 293 5.72 13.09 -5.79
N VAL A 294 5.58 11.83 -6.23
CA VAL A 294 6.53 11.18 -7.15
C VAL A 294 5.91 10.81 -8.51
N THR A 295 4.59 11.02 -8.66
CA THR A 295 3.82 10.61 -9.83
C THR A 295 3.18 11.78 -10.56
N MET A 296 2.82 12.84 -9.85
CA MET A 296 2.17 14.03 -10.41
C MET A 296 3.18 15.16 -10.60
N PRO A 297 2.96 16.05 -11.59
CA PRO A 297 3.70 17.30 -11.69
C PRO A 297 3.29 18.25 -10.57
N GLU A 298 4.22 19.10 -10.11
CA GLU A 298 4.07 19.96 -8.93
C GLU A 298 2.78 20.80 -8.98
N GLU A 299 2.44 21.34 -10.14
CA GLU A 299 1.29 22.25 -10.30
C GLU A 299 -0.07 21.55 -10.11
N ARG A 300 -0.09 20.22 -10.18
CA ARG A 300 -1.29 19.40 -9.97
C ARG A 300 -1.36 18.79 -8.57
N ILE A 301 -0.32 18.93 -7.75
CA ILE A 301 -0.32 18.41 -6.38
C ILE A 301 -1.13 19.38 -5.50
N PRO A 302 -2.15 18.90 -4.76
CA PRO A 302 -2.88 19.76 -3.84
C PRO A 302 -1.96 20.35 -2.78
N LYS A 303 -2.17 21.62 -2.46
CA LYS A 303 -1.34 22.35 -1.49
C LYS A 303 -1.31 21.64 -0.14
N GLU A 304 -2.43 21.06 0.28
CA GLU A 304 -2.54 20.32 1.54
C GLU A 304 -1.59 19.12 1.60
N CYS A 305 -1.27 18.51 0.45
CA CYS A 305 -0.31 17.42 0.39
C CYS A 305 1.13 17.92 0.58
N LEU A 306 1.47 19.06 -0.02
CA LEU A 306 2.78 19.72 0.12
C LEU A 306 3.00 20.23 1.54
N ASP A 307 2.02 20.96 2.10
CA ASP A 307 2.06 21.50 3.46
C ASP A 307 2.26 20.36 4.49
N GLU A 308 1.58 19.23 4.29
CA GLU A 308 1.71 18.06 5.16
C GLU A 308 3.08 17.38 5.03
N ALA A 309 3.64 17.29 3.82
CA ALA A 309 4.98 16.74 3.63
C ALA A 309 6.04 17.62 4.33
N GLN A 310 5.90 18.94 4.20
CA GLN A 310 6.76 19.89 4.90
C GLN A 310 6.64 19.76 6.43
N ARG A 311 5.41 19.62 6.95
CA ARG A 311 5.18 19.37 8.39
C ARG A 311 5.91 18.12 8.87
N ILE A 312 5.84 17.02 8.12
CA ILE A 312 6.54 15.77 8.46
C ILE A 312 8.04 15.99 8.51
N ARG A 313 8.60 16.71 7.54
CA ARG A 313 10.04 17.04 7.50
C ARG A 313 10.48 17.82 8.74
N GLU A 314 9.70 18.82 9.14
CA GLU A 314 9.96 19.61 10.33
C GLU A 314 9.92 18.77 11.61
N GLN A 315 8.93 17.87 11.73
CA GLN A 315 8.85 16.94 12.86
C GLN A 315 10.06 16.01 12.94
N ILE A 316 10.53 15.48 11.80
CA ILE A 316 11.73 14.64 11.74
C ILE A 316 12.99 15.43 12.12
N ALA A 317 13.09 16.70 11.70
CA ALA A 317 14.22 17.55 12.07
C ALA A 317 14.30 17.78 13.60
N MET A 318 13.15 17.78 14.30
CA MET A 318 13.08 17.90 15.76
C MET A 318 13.46 16.60 16.51
N LEU A 319 13.51 15.45 15.82
CA LEU A 319 13.93 14.20 16.44
C LEU A 319 15.42 14.22 16.76
N LYS A 320 15.76 13.91 18.01
CA LYS A 320 17.16 13.87 18.49
C LYS A 320 17.89 12.61 18.04
N ASN A 321 17.19 11.48 18.02
CA ASN A 321 17.72 10.16 17.72
C ASN A 321 16.86 9.48 16.64
N PRO A 322 17.40 8.50 15.91
CA PRO A 322 16.58 7.65 15.04
C PRO A 322 15.48 6.94 15.82
N PRO A 323 14.35 6.59 15.18
CA PRO A 323 13.33 5.77 15.81
C PRO A 323 13.91 4.47 16.37
N GLU A 324 13.44 4.07 17.55
CA GLU A 324 13.89 2.84 18.19
C GLU A 324 13.72 1.64 17.25
N SER A 325 14.65 0.69 17.32
CA SER A 325 14.61 -0.53 16.52
C SER A 325 14.78 -1.74 17.42
N ARG A 326 14.11 -2.85 17.08
CA ARG A 326 14.17 -4.11 17.82
C ARG A 326 14.77 -5.20 16.97
N ILE A 327 15.41 -6.15 17.64
CA ILE A 327 15.89 -7.37 16.99
C ILE A 327 14.71 -8.32 16.79
N VAL A 328 14.41 -8.64 15.53
CA VAL A 328 13.44 -9.66 15.12
C VAL A 328 14.22 -10.87 14.61
N SER A 329 13.85 -12.05 15.11
CA SER A 329 14.42 -13.38 14.80
C SER A 329 15.84 -13.69 15.34
N VAL A 330 16.19 -14.98 15.29
CA VAL A 330 17.52 -15.48 15.69
C VAL A 330 18.67 -14.93 14.85
N ARG A 331 18.37 -14.35 13.67
CA ARG A 331 19.33 -13.76 12.76
C ARG A 331 19.68 -12.31 13.10
N LYS A 332 19.16 -11.79 14.20
CA LYS A 332 19.43 -10.44 14.72
C LYS A 332 19.05 -9.31 13.74
N HIS A 333 17.94 -9.46 13.01
CA HIS A 333 17.46 -8.40 12.11
C HIS A 333 16.98 -7.22 12.93
N MET A 334 17.54 -6.04 12.73
CA MET A 334 16.95 -4.82 13.27
C MET A 334 15.68 -4.53 12.47
N VAL A 335 14.61 -4.13 13.15
CA VAL A 335 13.37 -3.63 12.53
C VAL A 335 12.96 -2.40 13.32
N SER A 336 12.68 -1.30 12.64
CA SER A 336 12.30 -0.06 13.30
C SER A 336 10.90 -0.16 13.92
N LEU A 337 10.66 0.55 15.02
CA LEU A 337 9.30 0.82 15.47
C LEU A 337 8.55 1.71 14.47
N ALA A 338 9.26 2.61 13.78
CA ALA A 338 8.71 3.33 12.64
C ALA A 338 8.45 2.37 11.48
N VAL A 339 7.50 2.73 10.62
CA VAL A 339 7.26 2.00 9.38
C VAL A 339 8.49 2.07 8.48
N ASP A 340 8.97 0.90 8.05
CA ASP A 340 10.22 0.78 7.29
C ASP A 340 10.07 -0.33 6.24
N PRO A 341 9.23 -0.12 5.21
CA PRO A 341 8.85 -1.18 4.28
C PRO A 341 10.06 -1.80 3.58
N GLY A 342 11.11 -1.01 3.29
CA GLY A 342 12.34 -1.50 2.67
C GLY A 342 13.11 -2.50 3.54
N GLN A 343 13.18 -2.26 4.84
CA GLN A 343 13.85 -3.17 5.79
C GLN A 343 12.96 -4.36 6.16
N GLU A 344 11.65 -4.15 6.25
CA GLU A 344 10.69 -5.19 6.64
C GLU A 344 10.54 -6.28 5.57
N VAL A 345 10.48 -5.94 4.28
CA VAL A 345 10.45 -6.94 3.18
C VAL A 345 11.76 -7.71 3.04
N TYR A 346 12.86 -7.20 3.60
CA TYR A 346 14.17 -7.85 3.50
C TYR A 346 14.37 -8.98 4.53
N ILE A 347 13.50 -9.07 5.55
CA ILE A 347 13.66 -9.99 6.68
C ILE A 347 13.78 -11.45 6.22
N CYS A 348 12.94 -11.90 5.28
CA CYS A 348 13.02 -13.28 4.77
C CYS A 348 14.28 -13.59 3.94
N GLN A 349 14.94 -12.58 3.35
CA GLN A 349 15.89 -12.79 2.24
C GLN A 349 17.30 -13.16 2.67
N ILE A 350 17.72 -12.79 3.89
CA ILE A 350 19.12 -12.97 4.35
C ILE A 350 19.49 -14.46 4.57
N GLY A 351 18.52 -15.38 4.51
CA GLY A 351 18.75 -16.82 4.62
C GLY A 351 19.04 -17.55 3.31
N GLY A 352 18.68 -16.95 2.18
CA GLY A 352 18.85 -17.53 0.86
C GLY A 352 20.22 -17.18 0.29
N ARG A 353 21.31 -17.76 0.81
CA ARG A 353 22.49 -17.88 -0.07
C ARG A 353 22.10 -18.85 -1.18
N ILE A 354 21.62 -18.31 -2.29
CA ILE A 354 21.55 -19.02 -3.56
C ILE A 354 22.99 -19.42 -3.88
N ARG A 355 23.33 -20.69 -3.65
CA ARG A 355 24.46 -21.29 -4.34
C ARG A 355 24.01 -21.46 -5.78
N PHE A 356 24.37 -20.52 -6.64
CA PHE A 356 24.43 -20.81 -8.06
C PHE A 356 25.45 -21.95 -8.21
N GLN A 357 24.98 -23.15 -8.57
CA GLN A 357 25.83 -24.22 -9.09
C GLN A 357 25.91 -24.10 -10.60
#